data_AF-A0A1S7LPL3-F1
#
_entry.id   AF-A0A1S7LPL3-F1
#
_cell.length_a   1.000
_cell.length_b   1.000
_cell.length_c   1.000
_cell.angle_alpha   90.00
_cell.angle_beta   90.00
_cell.angle_gamma   90.00
#
_symmetry.space_group_name_H-M   'P 1'
#
loop_
_entity.id
_entity.type
_entity.pdbx_description
1 polymer ?
#
loop_
_entity_poly.entity_id
_entity_poly.type
_entity_poly.pdbx_seq_one_letter_code
_entity_poly.pdbx_strand_id
1 'polypeptide(L)'
;MSKQPPIIGFVAPSGTGKTTLVEQLIERLSQKGFRVSAIKYGHHDAQPDTPGKDSDRLRKAGAESTFYSGPHGWFQIRSAPEPAQPEPSFFLPHMDNPDIIIVEGMKRGNFPKFLVHREAAEAKPIELSAPPIAVITDQADYSYDRGYQPEQLPLNDPDAVVGFIEAHFLPNPDDTAPPPEGAIVTPGDPS
;
A
#
# COMPACT_ATOMS: atom_id res chain seq x y z
N MET A 1 6.11 18.47 -13.55
CA MET A 1 5.11 17.43 -13.21
C MET A 1 5.54 16.84 -11.89
N SER A 2 4.68 16.84 -10.87
CA SER A 2 4.99 16.12 -9.62
C SER A 2 5.20 14.64 -9.94
N LYS A 3 6.28 14.06 -9.43
CA LYS A 3 6.60 12.64 -9.61
C LYS A 3 5.49 11.84 -8.92
N GLN A 4 4.86 10.91 -9.66
CA GLN A 4 3.89 10.00 -9.03
C GLN A 4 4.61 9.15 -7.97
N PRO A 5 3.98 8.90 -6.82
CA PRO A 5 4.60 8.12 -5.76
C PRO A 5 4.84 6.68 -6.22
N PRO A 6 5.93 6.02 -5.78
CA PRO A 6 6.14 4.60 -6.01
C PRO A 6 4.98 3.78 -5.44
N ILE A 7 4.58 2.76 -6.21
CA ILE A 7 3.58 1.77 -5.83
C ILE A 7 4.29 0.43 -5.73
N ILE A 8 4.30 -0.17 -4.53
CA ILE A 8 4.94 -1.46 -4.27
C ILE A 8 3.95 -2.45 -3.70
N GLY A 9 3.93 -3.66 -4.25
CA GLY A 9 3.02 -4.71 -3.80
C GLY A 9 3.69 -5.78 -2.95
N PHE A 10 2.89 -6.40 -2.10
CA PHE A 10 3.25 -7.57 -1.33
C PHE A 10 2.24 -8.67 -1.64
N VAL A 11 2.75 -9.79 -2.16
CA VAL A 11 1.95 -10.94 -2.58
C VAL A 11 2.49 -12.19 -1.92
N ALA A 12 1.58 -13.05 -1.49
CA ALA A 12 1.94 -14.27 -0.80
C ALA A 12 0.82 -15.29 -0.94
N PRO A 13 1.13 -16.60 -0.84
CA PRO A 13 0.17 -17.59 -0.43
C PRO A 13 -0.48 -17.24 0.92
N SER A 14 -1.66 -17.80 1.20
CA SER A 14 -2.33 -17.62 2.50
C SER A 14 -1.49 -18.21 3.63
N GLY A 15 -1.58 -17.64 4.83
CA GLY A 15 -0.90 -18.16 6.03
C GLY A 15 0.60 -17.83 6.16
N THR A 16 1.16 -17.02 5.26
CA THR A 16 2.60 -16.66 5.26
C THR A 16 2.97 -15.52 6.23
N GLY A 17 1.98 -14.83 6.81
CA GLY A 17 2.22 -13.66 7.67
C GLY A 17 2.39 -12.34 6.92
N LYS A 18 1.99 -12.28 5.65
CA LYS A 18 2.07 -11.07 4.79
C LYS A 18 1.49 -9.81 5.45
N THR A 19 0.29 -9.91 6.05
CA THR A 19 -0.35 -8.75 6.69
C THR A 19 0.52 -8.20 7.82
N THR A 20 1.04 -9.09 8.67
CA THR A 20 1.93 -8.74 9.79
C THR A 20 3.23 -8.10 9.31
N LEU A 21 3.83 -8.60 8.23
CA LEU A 21 4.99 -7.95 7.61
C LEU A 21 4.62 -6.55 7.10
N VAL A 22 3.54 -6.42 6.34
CA VAL A 22 3.09 -5.14 5.78
C VAL A 22 2.82 -4.10 6.87
N GLU A 23 2.16 -4.49 7.96
CA GLU A 23 1.95 -3.63 9.14
C GLU A 23 3.29 -3.11 9.70
N GLN A 24 4.26 -4.00 9.91
CA GLN A 24 5.59 -3.65 10.42
C GLN A 24 6.35 -2.69 9.49
N LEU A 25 6.20 -2.85 8.17
CA LEU A 25 6.83 -1.96 7.18
C LEU A 25 6.16 -0.58 7.18
N ILE A 26 4.82 -0.52 7.21
CA ILE A 26 4.07 0.73 7.29
C ILE A 26 4.45 1.50 8.55
N GLU A 27 4.50 0.83 9.69
CA GLU A 27 4.87 1.44 10.97
C GLU A 27 6.26 2.06 10.90
N ARG A 28 7.27 1.31 10.44
CA ARG A 28 8.66 1.78 10.34
C ARG A 28 8.84 2.94 9.37
N LEU A 29 8.23 2.85 8.19
CA LEU A 29 8.27 3.94 7.20
C LEU A 29 7.58 5.21 7.74
N SER A 30 6.45 5.05 8.45
CA SER A 30 5.75 6.19 9.06
C SER A 30 6.56 6.81 10.19
N GLN A 31 7.22 6.00 11.03
CA GLN A 31 8.13 6.47 12.09
C GLN A 31 9.34 7.24 11.52
N LYS A 32 9.77 6.91 10.30
CA LYS A 32 10.80 7.64 9.54
C LYS A 32 10.29 8.92 8.87
N GLY A 33 9.00 9.25 8.99
CA GLY A 33 8.39 10.48 8.49
C GLY A 33 7.82 10.39 7.07
N PHE A 34 7.81 9.20 6.44
CA PHE A 34 7.18 9.03 5.13
C PHE A 34 5.65 9.01 5.26
N ARG A 35 4.96 9.68 4.33
CA ARG A 35 3.51 9.59 4.18
C ARG A 35 3.15 8.32 3.43
N VAL A 36 2.84 7.27 4.18
CA VAL A 36 2.50 5.95 3.62
C VAL A 36 0.99 5.86 3.40
N SER A 37 0.57 5.58 2.16
CA SER A 37 -0.79 5.12 1.86
C SER A 37 -0.80 3.62 1.64
N ALA A 38 -1.89 2.96 2.02
CA ALA A 38 -2.04 1.51 1.86
C ALA A 38 -3.30 1.16 1.06
N ILE A 39 -3.19 0.15 0.19
CA ILE A 39 -4.32 -0.43 -0.54
C ILE A 39 -4.35 -1.93 -0.26
N LYS A 40 -5.47 -2.42 0.26
CA LYS A 40 -5.68 -3.86 0.48
C LYS A 40 -6.68 -4.40 -0.54
N TYR A 41 -6.23 -5.33 -1.38
CA TYR A 41 -7.12 -6.06 -2.28
C TYR A 41 -7.69 -7.28 -1.55
N GLY A 42 -8.98 -7.24 -1.27
CA GLY A 42 -9.72 -8.34 -0.65
C GLY A 42 -10.13 -9.44 -1.62
N HIS A 43 -10.48 -10.61 -1.06
CA HIS A 43 -11.20 -11.68 -1.76
C HIS A 43 -12.71 -11.67 -1.42
N HIS A 44 -13.13 -10.74 -0.57
CA HIS A 44 -14.51 -10.55 -0.10
C HIS A 44 -14.93 -9.10 -0.34
N ASP A 45 -16.23 -8.85 -0.23
CA ASP A 45 -16.81 -7.52 -0.38
C ASP A 45 -16.22 -6.51 0.62
N ALA A 46 -16.04 -5.27 0.16
CA ALA A 46 -15.61 -4.17 1.01
C ALA A 46 -16.78 -3.70 1.89
N GLN A 47 -16.89 -4.26 3.09
CA GLN A 47 -17.97 -3.96 4.04
C GLN A 47 -17.42 -3.47 5.39
N PRO A 48 -16.93 -2.21 5.46
CA PRO A 48 -16.46 -1.63 6.73
C PRO A 48 -17.62 -1.27 7.68
N ASP A 49 -18.83 -1.12 7.15
CA ASP A 49 -20.04 -0.79 7.91
C ASP A 49 -20.75 -2.00 8.49
N THR A 50 -21.41 -1.81 9.64
CA THR A 50 -22.27 -2.85 10.22
C THR A 50 -23.52 -3.05 9.35
N PRO A 51 -23.81 -4.26 8.86
CA PRO A 51 -25.02 -4.52 8.09
C PRO A 51 -26.30 -4.07 8.82
N GLY A 52 -27.18 -3.36 8.12
CA GLY A 52 -28.48 -2.93 8.64
C GLY A 52 -28.47 -1.61 9.43
N LYS A 53 -27.31 -1.00 9.70
CA LYS A 53 -27.23 0.34 10.29
C LYS A 53 -27.47 1.45 9.26
N ASP A 54 -27.57 2.69 9.74
CA ASP A 54 -28.00 3.83 8.92
C ASP A 54 -27.12 4.07 7.69
N SER A 55 -25.79 4.05 7.84
CA SER A 55 -24.84 4.18 6.72
C SER A 55 -24.98 3.06 5.67
N ASP A 56 -25.18 1.81 6.10
CA ASP A 56 -25.46 0.67 5.21
C ASP A 56 -26.81 0.82 4.49
N ARG A 57 -27.84 1.32 5.19
CA ARG A 57 -29.17 1.56 4.61
C ARG A 57 -29.15 2.69 3.58
N LEU A 58 -28.42 3.78 3.83
CA LEU A 58 -28.23 4.87 2.87
C LEU A 58 -27.58 4.37 1.58
N ARG A 59 -26.52 3.55 1.71
CA ARG A 59 -25.84 2.94 0.56
C ARG A 59 -26.78 2.03 -0.24
N LYS A 60 -27.50 1.12 0.45
CA LYS A 60 -28.45 0.20 -0.20
C LYS A 60 -29.66 0.90 -0.83
N ALA A 61 -29.97 2.12 -0.40
CA ALA A 61 -31.00 2.96 -1.02
C ALA A 61 -30.57 3.55 -2.37
N GLY A 62 -29.30 3.37 -2.78
CA GLY A 62 -28.79 3.79 -4.09
C GLY A 62 -27.86 5.01 -4.05
N ALA A 63 -27.36 5.40 -2.87
CA ALA A 63 -26.33 6.44 -2.80
C ALA A 63 -25.06 5.98 -3.54
N GLU A 64 -24.60 6.78 -4.51
CA GLU A 64 -23.37 6.50 -5.26
C GLU A 64 -22.14 6.49 -4.34
N SER A 65 -22.15 7.36 -3.33
CA SER A 65 -21.19 7.34 -2.23
C SER A 65 -21.85 7.70 -0.91
N THR A 66 -21.38 7.05 0.16
CA THR A 66 -21.80 7.30 1.54
C THR A 66 -20.58 7.66 2.36
N PHE A 67 -20.69 8.75 3.12
CA PHE A 67 -19.69 9.15 4.12
C PHE A 67 -20.21 8.82 5.52
N TYR A 68 -19.35 8.22 6.33
CA TYR A 68 -19.53 8.16 7.77
C TYR A 68 -18.52 9.10 8.41
N SER A 69 -18.96 9.91 9.37
CA SER A 69 -18.10 10.82 10.14
C SER A 69 -18.37 10.64 11.63
N GLY A 70 -17.34 10.22 12.38
CA GLY A 70 -17.39 10.03 13.83
C GLY A 70 -16.26 10.75 14.55
N PRO A 71 -16.23 10.72 15.90
CA PRO A 71 -15.23 11.43 16.71
C PRO A 71 -13.77 11.02 16.47
N HIS A 72 -13.54 9.83 15.93
CA HIS A 72 -12.20 9.26 15.71
C HIS A 72 -11.88 9.04 14.24
N GLY A 73 -12.57 9.77 13.35
CA GLY A 73 -12.31 9.73 11.92
C GLY A 73 -13.56 9.52 11.08
N TRP A 74 -13.34 9.38 9.79
CA TRP A 74 -14.38 9.23 8.79
C TRP A 74 -13.96 8.18 7.77
N PHE A 75 -14.93 7.64 7.03
CA PHE A 75 -14.64 6.82 5.85
C PHE A 75 -15.67 7.11 4.76
N GLN A 76 -15.29 6.81 3.52
CA GLN A 76 -16.15 6.85 2.36
C GLN A 76 -16.32 5.45 1.79
N ILE A 77 -17.55 5.05 1.51
CA ILE A 77 -17.87 3.88 0.71
C ILE A 77 -18.42 4.35 -0.63
N ARG A 78 -17.91 3.78 -1.72
CA ARG A 78 -18.42 3.96 -3.08
C ARG A 78 -18.91 2.63 -3.63
N SER A 79 -19.86 2.68 -4.55
CA SER A 79 -20.17 1.52 -5.38
C SER A 79 -18.91 1.03 -6.10
N ALA A 80 -18.77 -0.28 -6.28
CA ALA A 80 -17.63 -0.86 -6.97
C ALA A 80 -17.54 -0.27 -8.39
N PRO A 81 -16.37 0.20 -8.83
CA PRO A 81 -16.17 0.60 -10.22
C PRO A 81 -16.24 -0.64 -11.12
N GLU A 82 -16.41 -0.43 -12.42
CA GLU A 82 -16.17 -1.46 -13.42
C GLU A 82 -14.81 -1.19 -14.10
N PRO A 83 -13.80 -2.08 -13.97
CA PRO A 83 -13.85 -3.39 -13.30
C PRO A 83 -13.76 -3.31 -11.76
N ALA A 84 -14.33 -4.32 -11.07
CA ALA A 84 -14.49 -4.38 -9.61
C ALA A 84 -13.21 -4.31 -8.75
N GLN A 85 -12.02 -4.40 -9.36
CA GLN A 85 -10.72 -4.26 -8.70
C GLN A 85 -9.77 -3.50 -9.64
N PRO A 86 -9.85 -2.15 -9.66
CA PRO A 86 -9.02 -1.34 -10.56
C PRO A 86 -7.55 -1.39 -10.13
N GLU A 87 -6.63 -0.99 -11.01
CA GLU A 87 -5.21 -0.83 -10.67
C GLU A 87 -5.00 0.21 -9.56
N PRO A 88 -3.92 0.10 -8.76
CA PRO A 88 -3.65 1.01 -7.64
C PRO A 88 -3.69 2.50 -8.00
N SER A 89 -3.28 2.83 -9.24
CA SER A 89 -3.27 4.21 -9.76
C SER A 89 -4.66 4.86 -9.79
N PHE A 90 -5.73 4.06 -9.87
CA PHE A 90 -7.10 4.55 -9.78
C PHE A 90 -7.38 5.28 -8.47
N PHE A 91 -6.73 4.88 -7.37
CA PHE A 91 -6.98 5.44 -6.04
C PHE A 91 -6.17 6.70 -5.74
N LEU A 92 -5.19 7.07 -6.60
CA LEU A 92 -4.32 8.24 -6.39
C LEU A 92 -5.08 9.55 -6.14
N PRO A 93 -6.16 9.88 -6.88
CA PRO A 93 -6.91 11.12 -6.66
C PRO A 93 -7.63 11.18 -5.29
N HIS A 94 -7.66 10.07 -4.55
CA HIS A 94 -8.32 9.94 -3.25
C HIS A 94 -7.33 9.89 -2.08
N MET A 95 -6.03 10.07 -2.34
CA MET A 95 -4.97 10.00 -1.33
C MET A 95 -4.34 11.37 -1.08
N ASP A 96 -3.96 11.62 0.18
CA ASP A 96 -3.36 12.89 0.60
C ASP A 96 -1.84 12.94 0.31
N ASN A 97 -1.49 12.98 -0.98
CA ASN A 97 -0.12 13.14 -1.48
C ASN A 97 0.91 12.20 -0.80
N PRO A 98 0.76 10.87 -0.93
CA PRO A 98 1.67 9.93 -0.28
C PRO A 98 3.09 10.00 -0.88
N ASP A 99 4.10 9.69 -0.07
CA ASP A 99 5.47 9.46 -0.52
C ASP A 99 5.65 8.05 -1.08
N ILE A 100 4.81 7.11 -0.63
CA ILE A 100 4.80 5.71 -1.09
C ILE A 100 3.43 5.08 -0.89
N ILE A 101 3.08 4.16 -1.80
CA ILE A 101 1.86 3.37 -1.74
C ILE A 101 2.22 1.90 -1.58
N ILE A 102 1.76 1.31 -0.47
CA ILE A 102 1.92 -0.11 -0.16
C ILE A 102 0.65 -0.85 -0.54
N VAL A 103 0.77 -1.83 -1.43
CA VAL A 103 -0.34 -2.65 -1.91
C VAL A 103 -0.25 -4.05 -1.32
N GLU A 104 -1.28 -4.46 -0.59
CA GLU A 104 -1.39 -5.81 -0.09
C GLU A 104 -2.34 -6.62 -1.01
N GLY A 105 -1.79 -7.56 -1.79
CA GLY A 105 -2.56 -8.40 -2.72
C GLY A 105 -2.35 -8.05 -4.20
N MET A 106 -3.40 -8.25 -5.01
CA MET A 106 -3.40 -8.02 -6.46
C MET A 106 -2.27 -8.74 -7.24
N LYS A 107 -2.27 -10.07 -7.18
CA LYS A 107 -1.24 -10.95 -7.78
C LYS A 107 -0.96 -10.70 -9.26
N ARG A 108 -1.98 -10.26 -10.01
CA ARG A 108 -1.94 -10.03 -11.47
C ARG A 108 -1.76 -8.57 -11.86
N GLY A 109 -1.65 -7.65 -10.90
CA GLY A 109 -1.49 -6.23 -11.19
C GLY A 109 -0.15 -5.90 -11.84
N ASN A 110 -0.13 -4.81 -12.62
CA ASN A 110 1.05 -4.41 -13.40
C ASN A 110 1.90 -3.35 -12.66
N PHE A 111 2.49 -3.75 -11.54
CA PHE A 111 3.39 -2.92 -10.73
C PHE A 111 4.44 -3.78 -9.98
N PRO A 112 5.54 -3.18 -9.49
CA PRO A 112 6.57 -3.88 -8.73
C PRO A 112 6.00 -4.60 -7.50
N LYS A 113 6.40 -5.85 -7.27
CA LYS A 113 5.85 -6.69 -6.20
C LYS A 113 6.94 -7.53 -5.52
N PHE A 114 6.93 -7.58 -4.19
CA PHE A 114 7.65 -8.57 -3.39
C PHE A 114 6.84 -9.85 -3.27
N LEU A 115 7.49 -11.00 -3.41
CA LEU A 115 6.92 -12.29 -3.06
C LEU A 115 7.30 -12.61 -1.60
N VAL A 116 6.31 -12.80 -0.74
CA VAL A 116 6.55 -13.26 0.63
C VAL A 116 6.41 -14.77 0.68
N HIS A 117 7.46 -15.43 1.18
CA HIS A 117 7.54 -16.88 1.31
C HIS A 117 7.94 -17.26 2.74
N ARG A 118 7.30 -18.29 3.29
CA ARG A 118 7.61 -18.83 4.61
C ARG A 118 7.77 -20.33 4.49
N GLU A 119 8.90 -20.89 4.92
CA GLU A 119 9.19 -22.33 4.79
C GLU A 119 8.12 -23.19 5.46
N ALA A 120 7.71 -22.81 6.67
CA ALA A 120 6.70 -23.52 7.44
C ALA A 120 5.28 -23.40 6.85
N ALA A 121 5.05 -22.53 5.85
CA ALA A 121 3.76 -22.42 5.20
C ALA A 121 3.64 -23.50 4.12
N GLU A 122 2.76 -24.48 4.31
CA GLU A 122 2.39 -25.50 3.31
C GLU A 122 1.59 -24.89 2.15
N ALA A 123 2.19 -23.96 1.43
CA ALA A 123 1.46 -23.05 0.59
C ALA A 123 1.71 -23.32 -0.90
N LYS A 124 0.61 -23.43 -1.66
CA LYS A 124 0.70 -23.62 -3.12
C LYS A 124 1.40 -22.42 -3.76
N PRO A 125 2.27 -22.65 -4.77
CA PRO A 125 2.88 -21.58 -5.54
C PRO A 125 1.81 -20.61 -6.07
N ILE A 126 2.11 -19.31 -6.00
CA ILE A 126 1.26 -18.29 -6.61
C ILE A 126 1.82 -17.89 -7.97
N GLU A 127 0.92 -17.72 -8.93
CA GLU A 127 1.27 -17.20 -10.23
C GLU A 127 1.24 -15.67 -10.20
N LEU A 128 2.36 -15.08 -10.63
CA LEU A 128 2.53 -13.64 -10.74
C LEU A 128 2.53 -13.24 -12.23
N SER A 129 1.96 -12.07 -12.52
CA SER A 129 1.96 -11.47 -13.86
C SER A 129 3.36 -11.06 -14.34
N ALA A 130 4.29 -10.83 -13.41
CA ALA A 130 5.67 -10.47 -13.67
C ALA A 130 6.57 -11.03 -12.55
N PRO A 131 7.87 -11.22 -12.82
CA PRO A 131 8.90 -11.45 -11.81
C PRO A 131 8.77 -10.55 -10.57
N PRO A 132 8.82 -11.07 -9.33
CA PRO A 132 8.99 -10.24 -8.15
C PRO A 132 10.31 -9.46 -8.19
N ILE A 133 10.31 -8.29 -7.57
CA ILE A 133 11.53 -7.48 -7.39
C ILE A 133 12.51 -8.14 -6.41
N ALA A 134 11.98 -8.79 -5.39
CA ALA A 134 12.71 -9.60 -4.43
C ALA A 134 11.76 -10.60 -3.76
N VAL A 135 12.33 -11.65 -3.18
CA VAL A 135 11.62 -12.62 -2.35
C VAL A 135 11.96 -12.31 -0.88
N ILE A 136 10.93 -12.13 -0.06
CA ILE A 136 11.09 -11.95 1.39
C ILE A 136 10.83 -13.31 2.04
N THR A 137 11.84 -13.91 2.65
CA THR A 137 11.74 -15.28 3.15
C THR A 137 12.57 -15.60 4.40
N ASP A 138 12.13 -16.61 5.16
CA ASP A 138 12.87 -17.22 6.26
C ASP A 138 13.60 -18.52 5.87
N GLN A 139 13.42 -18.99 4.63
CA GLN A 139 14.10 -20.17 4.12
C GLN A 139 15.50 -19.80 3.61
N ALA A 140 16.53 -20.49 4.10
CA ALA A 140 17.87 -20.42 3.51
C ALA A 140 17.87 -21.05 2.11
N ASP A 141 18.61 -20.45 1.17
CA ASP A 141 18.77 -20.93 -0.21
C ASP A 141 17.44 -21.15 -0.95
N TYR A 142 16.45 -20.27 -0.74
CA TYR A 142 15.17 -20.35 -1.43
C TYR A 142 15.38 -20.36 -2.95
N SER A 143 14.86 -21.38 -3.63
CA SER A 143 14.94 -21.49 -5.09
C SER A 143 13.67 -20.98 -5.75
N TYR A 144 13.79 -20.01 -6.65
CA TYR A 144 12.68 -19.53 -7.45
C TYR A 144 12.60 -20.30 -8.78
N ASP A 145 11.68 -21.26 -8.86
CA ASP A 145 11.53 -22.20 -9.98
C ASP A 145 10.91 -21.57 -11.24
N ARG A 146 11.53 -20.51 -11.77
CA ARG A 146 11.17 -19.85 -13.05
C ARG A 146 12.37 -19.40 -13.88
N GLY A 147 13.52 -20.03 -13.69
CA GLY A 147 14.72 -19.81 -14.51
C GLY A 147 15.50 -18.53 -14.22
N TYR A 148 15.21 -17.84 -13.11
CA TYR A 148 16.03 -16.76 -12.58
C TYR A 148 15.88 -16.73 -11.05
N GLN A 149 16.87 -16.17 -10.37
CA GLN A 149 16.87 -16.06 -8.92
C GLN A 149 16.72 -14.59 -8.49
N PRO A 150 15.57 -14.18 -7.95
CA PRO A 150 15.41 -12.85 -7.37
C PRO A 150 16.32 -12.65 -6.15
N GLU A 151 16.59 -11.39 -5.83
CA GLU A 151 17.21 -11.02 -4.54
C GLU A 151 16.36 -11.54 -3.38
N GLN A 152 17.03 -12.01 -2.32
CA GLN A 152 16.39 -12.57 -1.14
C GLN A 152 16.57 -11.62 0.04
N LEU A 153 15.46 -11.26 0.68
CA LEU A 153 15.43 -10.42 1.86
C LEU A 153 14.93 -11.24 3.07
N PRO A 154 15.48 -11.00 4.26
CA PRO A 154 15.12 -11.74 5.47
C PRO A 154 13.70 -11.40 5.93
N LEU A 155 12.82 -12.40 6.01
CA LEU A 155 11.43 -12.23 6.50
C LEU A 155 11.36 -11.78 7.97
N ASN A 156 12.34 -12.17 8.77
CA ASN A 156 12.39 -11.87 10.20
C ASN A 156 13.19 -10.61 10.52
N ASP A 157 13.59 -9.83 9.50
CA ASP A 157 14.24 -8.53 9.66
C ASP A 157 13.55 -7.50 8.74
N PRO A 158 12.44 -6.91 9.23
CA PRO A 158 11.71 -5.89 8.48
C PRO A 158 12.53 -4.62 8.22
N ASP A 159 13.55 -4.34 9.02
CA ASP A 159 14.40 -3.17 8.86
C ASP A 159 15.29 -3.31 7.61
N ALA A 160 15.77 -4.51 7.30
CA ALA A 160 16.43 -4.80 6.03
C ALA A 160 15.50 -4.58 4.82
N VAL A 161 14.23 -4.97 4.94
CA VAL A 161 13.23 -4.73 3.88
C VAL A 161 12.94 -3.24 3.71
N VAL A 162 12.82 -2.48 4.80
CA VAL A 162 12.67 -1.01 4.75
C VAL A 162 13.89 -0.36 4.09
N GLY A 163 15.10 -0.76 4.46
CA GLY A 163 16.32 -0.24 3.83
C GLY A 163 16.38 -0.52 2.32
N PHE A 164 15.94 -1.71 1.90
CA PHE A 164 15.78 -2.01 0.48
C PHE A 164 14.76 -1.09 -0.20
N ILE A 165 13.60 -0.84 0.43
CA ILE A 165 12.56 0.04 -0.11
C ILE A 165 13.08 1.48 -0.24
N GLU A 166 13.77 1.99 0.79
CA GLU A 166 14.37 3.32 0.80
C GLU A 166 15.37 3.48 -0.35
N ALA A 167 16.29 2.51 -0.50
CA ALA A 167 17.35 2.58 -1.51
C ALA A 167 16.83 2.52 -2.97
N HIS A 168 15.68 1.88 -3.21
CA HIS A 168 15.21 1.59 -4.58
C HIS A 168 13.99 2.38 -5.03
N PHE A 169 13.16 2.88 -4.10
CA PHE A 169 11.85 3.46 -4.46
C PHE A 169 11.65 4.87 -3.92
N LEU A 170 12.20 5.19 -2.76
CA LEU A 170 11.93 6.46 -2.11
C LEU A 170 12.89 7.55 -2.60
N PRO A 171 12.41 8.80 -2.75
CA PRO A 171 13.28 9.94 -3.02
C PRO A 171 14.24 10.15 -1.85
N ASN A 172 15.42 10.74 -2.13
CA ASN A 172 16.30 11.16 -1.05
C ASN A 172 15.56 12.20 -0.18
N PRO A 173 15.76 12.20 1.15
CA PRO A 173 15.10 13.15 2.06
C PRO A 173 15.28 14.62 1.65
N ASP A 174 16.38 14.93 0.95
CA ASP A 174 16.69 16.26 0.45
C ASP A 174 15.82 16.71 -0.74
N ASP A 175 15.12 15.78 -1.43
CA ASP A 175 14.27 16.07 -2.59
C ASP A 175 12.81 16.41 -2.20
N THR A 176 12.40 16.17 -0.95
CA THR A 176 11.00 16.30 -0.50
C THR A 176 10.77 17.36 0.56
N ALA A 177 11.82 18.09 0.98
CA ALA A 177 11.66 19.21 1.89
C ALA A 177 10.68 20.24 1.28
N PRO A 178 9.58 20.59 1.95
CA PRO A 178 8.77 21.72 1.52
C PRO A 178 9.66 22.97 1.50
N PRO A 179 9.48 23.90 0.55
CA PRO A 179 10.19 25.17 0.61
C PRO A 179 9.93 25.78 2.00
N PRO A 180 10.95 26.39 2.65
CA PRO A 180 10.78 26.99 3.96
C PRO A 180 9.57 27.92 3.92
N GLU A 181 8.66 27.77 4.87
CA GLU A 181 7.44 28.59 4.95
C GLU A 181 7.81 30.06 4.79
N GLY A 182 7.38 30.62 3.65
CA GLY A 182 7.63 32.01 3.30
C GLY A 182 7.03 32.91 4.37
N ALA A 183 7.83 33.86 4.83
CA ALA A 183 7.42 34.93 5.72
C ALA A 183 6.05 35.47 5.34
N ILE A 184 5.17 35.57 6.33
CA ILE A 184 3.87 36.22 6.22
C ILE A 184 4.11 37.63 5.67
N VAL A 185 3.85 37.85 4.39
CA VAL A 185 3.81 39.19 3.82
C VAL A 185 2.51 39.81 4.30
N THR A 186 2.61 40.61 5.36
CA THR A 186 1.52 41.49 5.78
C THR A 186 1.21 42.46 4.63
N PRO A 187 -0.06 42.60 4.18
CA PRO A 187 -0.43 43.62 3.21
C PRO A 187 -0.14 45.00 3.83
N GLY A 188 0.64 45.81 3.13
CA GLY A 188 0.91 47.19 3.52
C GLY A 188 -0.34 48.06 3.43
N ASP A 189 -0.53 48.92 4.42
CA ASP A 189 -1.57 49.94 4.44
C ASP A 189 -1.40 50.92 3.27
N PRO A 190 -2.50 51.33 2.60
CA PRO A 190 -2.42 52.36 1.57
C PRO A 190 -2.23 53.75 2.21
N SER A 191 -1.26 54.50 1.69
CA SER A 191 -1.14 55.96 1.87
C SER A 191 -1.87 56.70 0.75
#